data_AF-A0A183I7Z4-F1
#
_entry.id   AF-A0A183I7Z4-F1
#
_cell.length_a   1.000
_cell.length_b   1.000
_cell.length_c   1.000
_cell.angle_alpha   90.00
_cell.angle_beta   90.00
_cell.angle_gamma   90.00
#
_symmetry.space_group_name_H-M   'P 1'
#
loop_
_entity.id
_entity.type
_entity.pdbx_description
1 polymer ?
#
loop_
_entity_poly.entity_id
_entity_poly.type
_entity_poly.pdbx_seq_one_letter_code
_entity_poly.pdbx_strand_id
1 'polypeptide(L)'
;LQCNKNFCRCECPDTHRDLNPANPGRECLSYTGVNECERKEWNECDENARCIDQERLYRCECIKPYVNAAPPGKLPGSVCRLDYCADVNFCPANTTCQNLEGGNY
;
A
#
# COMPACT_ATOMS: atom_id res chain seq x y z
N LEU A 1 -34.39 -0.21 -25.32
CA LEU A 1 -32.94 0.07 -25.40
C LEU A 1 -32.25 -0.84 -24.41
N GLN A 2 -31.40 -1.75 -24.86
CA GLN A 2 -30.78 -2.76 -24.01
C GLN A 2 -29.31 -2.42 -23.80
N CYS A 3 -28.94 -2.31 -22.53
CA CYS A 3 -27.61 -1.98 -22.07
C CYS A 3 -26.62 -3.09 -22.49
N ASN A 4 -25.62 -2.76 -23.32
CA ASN A 4 -24.58 -3.71 -23.75
C ASN A 4 -23.20 -3.06 -23.71
N LYS A 5 -22.14 -3.84 -23.97
CA LYS A 5 -20.74 -3.40 -23.86
C LYS A 5 -20.39 -2.14 -24.69
N ASN A 6 -21.17 -1.81 -25.71
CA ASN A 6 -20.94 -0.65 -26.58
C ASN A 6 -21.77 0.59 -26.18
N PHE A 7 -22.82 0.42 -25.36
CA PHE A 7 -23.77 1.49 -25.02
C PHE A 7 -23.92 1.74 -23.52
N CYS A 8 -23.22 0.97 -22.68
CA CYS A 8 -23.23 1.12 -21.23
C CYS A 8 -21.85 0.87 -20.62
N ARG A 9 -21.55 1.61 -19.58
CA ARG A 9 -20.43 1.37 -18.67
C ARG A 9 -20.98 1.00 -17.29
N CYS A 10 -20.23 0.19 -16.56
CA CYS A 10 -20.49 -0.01 -15.14
C CYS A 10 -19.45 0.68 -14.30
N GLU A 11 -19.89 1.11 -13.13
CA GLU A 11 -19.10 1.86 -12.17
C GLU A 11 -19.45 1.34 -10.78
N CYS A 12 -18.47 1.34 -9.88
CA CYS A 12 -18.72 1.03 -8.48
C CYS A 12 -19.47 2.19 -7.81
N PRO A 13 -20.26 1.92 -6.76
CA PRO A 13 -20.81 2.99 -5.92
C PRO A 13 -19.71 3.87 -5.34
N ASP A 14 -20.02 5.13 -5.00
CA ASP A 14 -19.06 6.08 -4.39
C ASP A 14 -18.48 5.59 -3.05
N THR A 15 -19.14 4.63 -2.41
CA THR A 15 -18.70 3.97 -1.17
C THR A 15 -17.78 2.78 -1.40
N HIS A 16 -17.42 2.48 -2.65
CA HIS A 16 -16.61 1.34 -3.03
C HIS A 16 -15.41 1.76 -3.88
N ARG A 17 -14.32 1.03 -3.69
CA ARG A 17 -13.13 1.06 -4.54
C ARG A 17 -13.28 0.06 -5.68
N ASP A 18 -12.92 0.46 -6.89
CA ASP A 18 -12.76 -0.48 -8.01
C ASP A 18 -11.38 -1.12 -7.95
N LEU A 19 -11.32 -2.44 -7.80
CA LEU A 19 -10.09 -3.22 -7.77
C LEU A 19 -9.56 -3.52 -9.18
N ASN A 20 -10.39 -3.38 -10.22
CA ASN A 20 -10.02 -3.69 -11.59
C ASN A 20 -10.38 -2.56 -12.55
N PRO A 21 -9.53 -1.51 -12.63
CA PRO A 21 -9.73 -0.41 -13.56
C PRO A 21 -9.76 -0.82 -15.04
N ALA A 22 -9.22 -2.00 -15.40
CA ALA A 22 -9.26 -2.51 -16.77
C ALA A 22 -10.64 -3.08 -17.13
N ASN A 23 -11.45 -3.46 -16.14
CA ASN A 23 -12.83 -3.90 -16.32
C ASN A 23 -13.75 -3.22 -15.27
N PRO A 24 -14.05 -1.92 -15.44
CA PRO A 24 -14.64 -1.11 -14.38
C PRO A 24 -16.02 -1.57 -13.90
N GLY A 25 -16.31 -1.33 -12.62
CA GLY A 25 -17.61 -1.59 -12.00
C GLY A 25 -17.97 -3.07 -11.91
N ARG A 26 -16.95 -3.94 -11.84
CA ARG A 26 -17.10 -5.40 -11.76
C ARG A 26 -16.47 -6.00 -10.51
N GLU A 27 -15.45 -5.33 -9.97
CA GLU A 27 -14.74 -5.75 -8.77
C GLU A 27 -14.75 -4.59 -7.76
N CYS A 28 -15.88 -4.43 -7.09
CA CYS A 28 -16.10 -3.33 -6.15
C CYS A 28 -15.90 -3.79 -4.71
N LEU A 29 -15.03 -3.11 -3.97
CA LEU A 29 -14.75 -3.38 -2.56
C LEU A 29 -15.23 -2.22 -1.69
N SER A 30 -16.05 -2.49 -0.68
CA SER A 30 -16.55 -1.44 0.23
C SER A 30 -15.38 -0.77 0.98
N TYR A 31 -15.42 0.55 1.12
CA TYR A 31 -14.44 1.30 1.90
C TYR A 31 -14.55 1.07 3.42
N THR A 32 -15.64 0.46 3.89
CA THR A 32 -15.93 0.32 5.33
C THR A 32 -16.32 -1.13 5.63
N GLY A 33 -15.82 -1.63 6.77
CA GLY A 33 -16.19 -2.95 7.30
C GLY A 33 -15.68 -4.14 6.49
N VAL A 34 -14.70 -3.92 5.61
CA VAL A 34 -13.98 -4.98 4.90
C VAL A 34 -12.58 -5.04 5.49
N ASN A 35 -12.12 -6.25 5.80
CA ASN A 35 -10.73 -6.47 6.17
C ASN A 35 -9.87 -6.71 4.93
N GLU A 36 -9.25 -5.67 4.41
CA GLU A 36 -8.41 -5.77 3.21
C GLU A 36 -7.10 -6.55 3.44
N CYS A 37 -6.74 -6.81 4.70
CA CYS A 37 -5.56 -7.58 5.04
C CYS A 37 -5.73 -9.10 4.87
N GLU A 38 -6.97 -9.59 4.69
CA GLU A 38 -7.23 -11.02 4.46
C GLU A 38 -6.79 -11.50 3.07
N ARG A 39 -6.64 -10.57 2.11
CA ARG A 39 -6.25 -10.88 0.73
C ARG A 39 -5.26 -9.87 0.20
N LYS A 40 -4.15 -10.36 -0.38
CA LYS A 40 -3.10 -9.50 -0.92
C LYS A 40 -3.62 -8.60 -2.05
N GLU A 41 -4.61 -9.06 -2.81
CA GLU A 41 -5.20 -8.33 -3.93
C GLU A 41 -6.09 -7.15 -3.48
N TRP A 42 -6.43 -7.07 -2.19
CA TRP A 42 -7.29 -6.02 -1.64
C TRP A 42 -6.50 -4.85 -1.05
N ASN A 43 -5.18 -5.01 -0.90
CA ASN A 43 -4.31 -3.97 -0.36
C ASN A 43 -3.05 -3.77 -1.21
N GLU A 44 -2.43 -2.59 -1.08
CA GLU A 44 -1.15 -2.26 -1.74
C GLU A 44 0.01 -2.20 -0.74
N CYS A 45 -0.05 -2.94 0.36
CA CYS A 45 1.07 -2.98 1.28
C CYS A 45 2.30 -3.61 0.59
N ASP A 46 3.48 -3.06 0.88
CA ASP A 46 4.75 -3.68 0.50
C ASP A 46 4.86 -5.07 1.15
N GLU A 47 5.60 -5.99 0.54
CA GLU A 47 5.83 -7.32 1.13
C GLU A 47 6.56 -7.26 2.49
N ASN A 48 7.33 -6.18 2.72
CA ASN A 48 8.01 -5.90 3.97
C ASN A 48 7.19 -5.01 4.91
N ALA A 49 5.90 -4.82 4.62
CA ALA A 49 4.96 -4.13 5.49
C ALA A 49 3.95 -5.10 6.10
N ARG A 50 3.51 -4.79 7.32
CA ARG A 50 2.28 -5.37 7.88
C ARG A 50 1.08 -4.56 7.41
N CYS A 51 0.05 -5.27 6.98
CA CYS A 51 -1.27 -4.68 6.77
C CYS A 51 -2.01 -4.58 8.11
N ILE A 52 -2.69 -3.46 8.33
CA ILE A 52 -3.49 -3.20 9.52
C ILE A 52 -4.87 -2.75 9.07
N ASP A 53 -5.85 -3.60 9.34
CA ASP A 53 -7.27 -3.35 9.11
C ASP A 53 -7.78 -2.18 9.96
N GLN A 54 -8.70 -1.40 9.40
CA GLN A 54 -9.37 -0.31 10.11
C GLN A 54 -10.87 -0.34 9.80
N GLU A 55 -11.67 0.37 10.59
CA GLU A 55 -13.11 0.48 10.32
C GLU A 55 -13.40 0.99 8.91
N ARG A 56 -12.58 1.94 8.45
CA ARG A 56 -12.60 2.49 7.10
C ARG A 56 -11.22 2.33 6.48
N LEU A 57 -11.13 1.59 5.39
CA LEU A 57 -9.89 1.22 4.70
C LEU A 57 -8.90 0.48 5.64
N TYR A 58 -7.67 0.34 5.16
CA TYR A 58 -6.52 -0.20 5.87
C TYR A 58 -5.37 0.80 5.84
N ARG A 59 -4.35 0.51 6.64
CA ARG A 59 -3.04 1.16 6.57
C ARG A 59 -1.92 0.12 6.54
N CYS A 60 -0.79 0.49 5.95
CA CYS A 60 0.40 -0.35 5.93
C CYS A 60 1.47 0.25 6.84
N GLU A 61 2.23 -0.60 7.51
CA GLU A 61 3.40 -0.18 8.29
C GLU A 61 4.60 -1.06 7.93
N CYS A 62 5.71 -0.45 7.50
CA CYS A 62 6.95 -1.20 7.27
C CYS A 62 7.40 -1.89 8.56
N ILE A 63 7.73 -3.17 8.44
CA ILE A 63 8.22 -3.98 9.55
C ILE A 63 9.70 -3.67 9.71
N LYS A 64 10.18 -3.44 10.93
CA LYS A 64 11.62 -3.23 11.18
C LYS A 64 12.44 -4.41 10.63
N PRO A 65 13.61 -4.17 10.01
CA PRO A 65 14.33 -2.89 9.89
C PRO A 65 13.94 -2.02 8.67
N TYR A 66 12.80 -2.25 8.03
CA TYR A 66 12.36 -1.44 6.89
C TYR A 66 11.64 -0.16 7.31
N VAL A 67 11.78 0.88 6.49
CA VAL A 67 11.14 2.20 6.69
C VAL A 67 10.36 2.62 5.45
N ASN A 68 9.38 3.51 5.65
CA ASN A 68 8.54 4.01 4.57
C ASN A 68 9.36 4.84 3.58
N ALA A 69 9.37 4.40 2.32
CA ALA A 69 9.95 5.12 1.19
C ALA A 69 8.90 5.45 0.12
N ALA A 70 7.61 5.35 0.45
CA ALA A 70 6.54 5.72 -0.47
C ALA A 70 6.60 7.24 -0.76
N PRO A 71 6.41 7.66 -2.02
CA PRO A 71 6.36 9.08 -2.38
C PRO A 71 5.25 9.84 -1.62
N PRO A 72 5.38 11.17 -1.45
CA PRO A 72 4.33 11.99 -0.85
C PRO A 72 2.98 11.80 -1.57
N GLY A 73 1.92 11.60 -0.79
CA GLY A 73 0.56 11.35 -1.31
C GLY A 73 0.28 9.92 -1.74
N LYS A 74 1.24 9.00 -1.65
CA LYS A 74 1.00 7.55 -1.75
C LYS A 74 0.74 6.95 -0.37
N LEU A 75 0.13 5.77 -0.35
CA LEU A 75 -0.15 5.02 0.87
C LEU A 75 1.17 4.73 1.61
N PRO A 76 1.36 5.23 2.85
CA PRO A 76 2.55 4.89 3.63
C PRO A 76 2.65 3.38 3.82
N GLY A 77 3.86 2.83 3.72
CA GLY A 77 4.10 1.39 3.78
C GLY A 77 3.74 0.62 2.51
N SER A 78 3.33 1.29 1.43
CA SER A 78 3.24 0.68 0.08
C SER A 78 4.60 0.49 -0.61
N VAL A 79 5.62 1.18 -0.10
CA VAL A 79 7.02 0.99 -0.49
C VAL A 79 7.85 1.01 0.78
N CYS A 80 8.53 -0.09 1.06
CA CYS A 80 9.42 -0.24 2.20
C CYS A 80 10.86 -0.42 1.72
N ARG A 81 11.79 0.29 2.35
CA ARG A 81 13.23 0.17 2.06
C ARG A 81 13.97 -0.17 3.34
N LEU A 82 14.98 -1.03 3.21
CA LEU A 82 15.81 -1.43 4.33
C LEU A 82 16.54 -0.21 4.88
N ASP A 83 16.40 0.04 6.18
CA ASP A 83 17.20 1.02 6.90
C ASP A 83 18.39 0.30 7.52
N TYR A 84 19.56 0.43 6.88
CA TYR A 84 20.80 -0.18 7.34
C TYR A 84 21.30 0.42 8.67
N CYS A 85 20.79 1.59 9.05
CA CYS A 85 21.09 2.25 10.31
C CYS A 85 20.15 1.84 11.45
N ALA A 86 19.01 1.18 11.15
CA ALA A 86 17.97 0.91 12.15
C ALA A 86 18.36 -0.13 13.22
N ASP A 87 19.33 -1.00 12.93
CA ASP A 87 19.72 -2.11 13.81
C ASP A 87 21.24 -2.25 13.98
N VAL A 88 22.01 -1.20 13.65
CA VAL A 88 23.48 -1.29 13.68
C VAL A 88 24.10 -0.11 14.42
N ASN A 89 24.87 -0.41 15.47
CA ASN A 89 25.80 0.52 16.12
C ASN A 89 27.16 0.50 15.40
N PHE A 90 27.15 0.79 14.09
CA PHE A 90 28.36 0.74 13.27
C PHE A 90 29.27 1.95 13.51
N CYS A 91 28.66 3.14 13.63
CA CYS A 91 29.40 4.39 13.71
C CYS A 91 29.83 4.71 15.16
N PRO A 92 30.98 5.37 15.37
CA PRO A 92 31.44 5.79 16.70
C PRO A 92 30.46 6.70 17.44
N ALA A 93 30.65 6.83 18.76
CA ALA A 93 29.92 7.82 19.55
C ALA A 93 30.08 9.24 18.97
N ASN A 94 29.01 10.04 19.04
CA ASN A 94 28.91 11.40 18.47
C ASN A 94 28.87 11.48 16.94
N THR A 95 28.57 10.39 16.24
CA THR A 95 28.33 10.40 14.79
C THR A 95 26.90 9.99 14.47
N THR A 96 26.42 10.34 13.27
CA THR A 96 25.07 9.99 12.80
C THR A 96 25.18 9.07 11.59
N CYS A 97 24.58 7.88 11.68
CA CYS A 97 24.42 7.00 10.53
C CYS A 97 23.38 7.60 9.57
N GLN A 98 23.68 7.61 8.27
CA GLN A 98 22.76 8.04 7.22
C GLN A 98 22.65 6.93 6.18
N ASN A 99 21.42 6.56 5.84
CA ASN A 99 21.19 5.67 4.69
C ASN A 99 21.57 6.41 3.40
N LEU A 100 22.35 5.77 2.54
CA LEU A 100 22.62 6.28 1.21
C LEU A 100 21.46 5.90 0.30
N GLU A 101 20.81 6.89 -0.34
CA GLU A 101 19.79 6.60 -1.34
C GLU A 101 20.45 5.95 -2.57
N GLY A 102 20.08 4.69 -2.86
CA GLY A 102 20.52 3.99 -4.08
C GLY A 102 21.44 2.79 -3.87
N GLY A 103 21.18 1.94 -2.87
CA GLY A 103 21.77 0.61 -2.78
C GLY A 103 21.30 -0.34 -3.90
N ASN A 104 21.62 -0.02 -5.15
CA ASN A 104 21.67 -0.98 -6.24
C ASN A 104 23.04 -1.66 -6.16
N TYR A 105 23.07 -2.87 -5.59
CA TYR A 105 24.07 -3.87 -5.92
C TYR A 105 23.34 -5.06 -6.51
#